data_AF-A0A1F8DD91-F1
#
_entry.id   AF-A0A1F8DD91-F1
#
_cell.length_a   1.000
_cell.length_b   1.000
_cell.length_c   1.000
_cell.angle_alpha   90.00
_cell.angle_beta   90.00
_cell.angle_gamma   90.00
#
_symmetry.space_group_name_H-M   'P 1'
#
loop_
_entity.id
_entity.type
_entity.pdbx_description
1 polymer ?
#
loop_
_entity_poly.entity_id
_entity_poly.type
_entity_poly.pdbx_seq_one_letter_code
_entity_poly.pdbx_strand_id
1 'polypeptide(L)'
;MKTIGRAIKEARTKKRYSLSKLEEATKIKKNFIEALEKENWQDAPDFPVLVGFVKSIARVLGTSERSLLALLRRDYPPKTLSINPKPDVGNKFVWSPKLTFALGVGIIVVLLLGYLIFQYGTFVAPPSLSVIEPKEEQVITERLVRVSGKTDSDATVKINNQPVLLDSEGNFVAEIEIFEGTSEIEVKAQSRAGKETIVRRKIKPEL
;
A
#
# COMPACT_ATOMS: atom_id res chain seq x y z
N MET A 1 -22.58 -49.45 -44.03
CA MET A 1 -23.12 -49.08 -42.71
C MET A 1 -23.68 -47.66 -42.80
N LYS A 2 -24.86 -47.38 -42.22
CA LYS A 2 -25.46 -46.03 -42.23
C LYS A 2 -24.85 -45.21 -41.10
N THR A 3 -24.15 -44.13 -41.44
CA THR A 3 -23.50 -43.21 -40.50
C THR A 3 -24.39 -41.99 -40.23
N ILE A 4 -24.09 -41.23 -39.17
CA ILE A 4 -24.81 -40.01 -38.80
C ILE A 4 -24.78 -38.97 -39.92
N GLY A 5 -23.62 -38.77 -40.56
CA GLY A 5 -23.46 -37.78 -41.62
C GLY A 5 -24.31 -38.14 -42.84
N ARG A 6 -24.28 -39.42 -43.26
CA ARG A 6 -25.15 -39.93 -44.33
C ARG A 6 -26.62 -39.86 -43.98
N ALA A 7 -26.99 -40.20 -42.74
CA ALA A 7 -28.38 -40.16 -42.28
C ALA A 7 -28.97 -38.73 -42.31
N ILE A 8 -28.20 -37.73 -41.90
CA ILE A 8 -28.60 -36.32 -41.95
C ILE A 8 -28.70 -35.86 -43.40
N LYS A 9 -27.69 -36.17 -44.23
CA LYS A 9 -27.66 -35.78 -45.65
C LYS A 9 -28.84 -36.36 -46.43
N GLU A 10 -29.13 -37.65 -46.27
CA GLU A 10 -30.29 -38.32 -46.89
C GLU A 10 -31.62 -37.70 -46.46
N ALA A 11 -31.78 -37.43 -45.16
CA ALA A 11 -33.00 -36.81 -44.64
C ALA A 11 -33.19 -35.38 -45.17
N ARG A 12 -32.10 -34.63 -45.29
CA ARG A 12 -32.09 -33.27 -45.83
C ARG A 12 -32.43 -33.25 -47.32
N THR A 13 -31.81 -34.12 -48.13
CA THR A 13 -32.08 -34.21 -49.57
C THR A 13 -33.49 -34.72 -49.86
N LYS A 14 -34.02 -35.66 -49.07
CA LYS A 14 -35.40 -36.14 -49.18
C LYS A 14 -36.43 -35.01 -48.99
N LYS A 15 -36.15 -34.05 -48.10
CA LYS A 15 -36.96 -32.83 -47.93
C LYS A 15 -36.61 -31.69 -48.90
N ARG A 16 -35.65 -31.90 -49.82
CA ARG A 16 -35.12 -30.89 -50.75
C ARG A 16 -34.58 -29.63 -50.05
N TYR A 17 -33.95 -29.80 -48.89
CA TYR A 17 -33.36 -28.68 -48.15
C TYR A 17 -31.91 -28.45 -48.62
N SER A 18 -31.57 -27.21 -48.97
CA SER A 18 -30.17 -26.79 -49.09
C SER A 18 -29.54 -26.65 -47.70
N LEU A 19 -28.21 -26.59 -47.63
CA LEU A 19 -27.51 -26.32 -46.36
C LEU A 19 -27.95 -24.98 -45.77
N SER A 20 -28.07 -23.93 -46.59
CA SER A 20 -28.55 -22.60 -46.16
C SER A 20 -29.99 -22.63 -45.64
N LYS A 21 -30.87 -23.41 -46.27
CA LYS A 21 -32.26 -23.56 -45.82
C LYS A 21 -32.35 -24.29 -44.46
N LEU A 22 -31.50 -25.28 -44.25
CA LEU A 22 -31.43 -25.97 -42.97
C LEU A 22 -30.80 -25.09 -41.87
N GLU A 23 -29.80 -24.29 -42.22
CA GLU A 23 -29.21 -23.26 -41.34
C GLU A 23 -30.27 -22.25 -40.90
N GLU A 24 -31.09 -21.73 -41.82
CA GLU A 24 -32.15 -20.78 -41.48
C GLU A 24 -33.19 -21.38 -40.54
N ALA A 25 -33.57 -22.65 -40.77
CA ALA A 25 -34.58 -23.36 -39.98
C ALA A 25 -34.09 -23.81 -38.60
N THR A 26 -32.82 -24.20 -38.48
CA THR A 26 -32.24 -24.71 -37.21
C THR A 26 -31.44 -23.67 -36.44
N LYS A 27 -31.12 -22.53 -37.07
CA LYS A 27 -30.16 -21.51 -36.61
C LYS A 27 -28.74 -22.04 -36.36
N ILE A 28 -28.40 -23.19 -36.93
CA ILE A 28 -27.07 -23.80 -36.87
C ILE A 28 -26.30 -23.36 -38.11
N LYS A 29 -25.09 -22.80 -37.94
CA LYS A 29 -24.28 -22.33 -39.07
C LYS A 29 -24.06 -23.46 -40.10
N LYS A 30 -24.16 -23.14 -41.39
CA LYS A 30 -24.02 -24.14 -42.48
C LYS A 30 -22.73 -24.96 -42.38
N ASN A 31 -21.63 -24.36 -41.94
CA ASN A 31 -20.33 -25.02 -41.80
C ASN A 31 -20.40 -26.18 -40.80
N PHE A 32 -21.16 -26.04 -39.70
CA PHE A 32 -21.33 -27.11 -38.71
C PHE A 32 -22.24 -28.24 -39.21
N ILE A 33 -23.27 -27.89 -39.98
CA ILE A 33 -24.13 -28.88 -40.64
C ILE A 33 -23.31 -29.68 -41.66
N GLU A 34 -22.50 -28.98 -42.46
CA GLU A 34 -21.60 -29.61 -43.42
C GLU A 34 -20.54 -30.49 -42.75
N ALA A 35 -19.95 -30.03 -41.64
CA ALA A 35 -19.01 -30.81 -40.84
C ALA A 35 -19.66 -32.08 -40.28
N LEU A 36 -20.92 -32.02 -39.83
CA LEU A 36 -21.70 -33.18 -39.41
C LEU A 36 -21.98 -34.16 -40.57
N GLU A 37 -22.35 -33.66 -41.75
CA GLU A 37 -22.62 -34.50 -42.92
C GLU A 37 -21.37 -35.19 -43.48
N LYS A 38 -20.21 -34.52 -43.36
CA LYS A 38 -18.89 -35.03 -43.78
C LYS A 38 -18.16 -35.79 -42.67
N GLU A 39 -18.72 -35.86 -41.46
CA GLU A 39 -18.09 -36.45 -40.28
C GLU A 39 -16.71 -35.84 -39.95
N ASN A 40 -16.56 -34.55 -40.25
CA ASN A 40 -15.36 -33.80 -39.90
C ASN A 40 -15.44 -33.30 -38.45
N TRP A 41 -15.01 -34.16 -37.52
CA TRP A 41 -15.07 -33.91 -36.08
C TRP A 41 -14.07 -32.86 -35.57
N GLN A 42 -13.11 -32.44 -36.40
CA GLN A 42 -12.14 -31.40 -36.05
C GLN A 42 -12.78 -30.01 -36.10
N ASP A 43 -13.58 -29.75 -37.13
CA ASP A 43 -14.29 -28.47 -37.32
C ASP A 43 -15.66 -28.44 -36.62
N ALA A 44 -16.08 -29.57 -36.04
CA ALA A 44 -17.31 -29.69 -35.28
C ALA A 44 -17.13 -29.22 -33.81
N PRO A 45 -18.16 -28.62 -33.20
CA PRO A 45 -18.11 -28.22 -31.79
C PRO A 45 -18.09 -29.45 -30.86
N ASP A 46 -17.96 -29.20 -29.56
CA ASP A 46 -17.89 -30.26 -28.57
C ASP A 46 -19.17 -31.10 -28.48
N PHE A 47 -19.02 -32.35 -28.03
CA PHE A 47 -20.08 -33.34 -27.99
C PHE A 47 -21.41 -32.85 -27.38
N PRO A 48 -21.44 -32.10 -26.25
CA PRO A 48 -22.70 -31.59 -25.70
C PRO A 48 -23.45 -30.65 -26.65
N VAL A 49 -22.72 -29.82 -27.41
CA VAL A 49 -23.30 -28.90 -28.40
C VAL A 49 -23.83 -29.69 -29.60
N LEU A 50 -23.08 -30.69 -30.06
CA LEU A 50 -23.51 -31.57 -31.15
C LEU A 50 -24.80 -32.33 -30.83
N VAL A 51 -24.99 -32.76 -29.58
CA VAL A 51 -26.25 -33.39 -29.13
C VAL A 51 -27.42 -32.43 -29.32
N GLY A 52 -27.24 -31.15 -28.99
CA GLY A 52 -28.25 -30.10 -29.23
C GLY A 52 -28.53 -29.90 -30.72
N PHE A 53 -27.48 -29.83 -31.54
CA PHE A 53 -27.59 -29.66 -32.98
C PHE A 53 -28.35 -30.81 -33.63
N VAL A 54 -27.99 -32.06 -33.30
CA VAL A 54 -28.65 -33.25 -33.86
C VAL A 54 -30.13 -33.34 -33.45
N LYS A 55 -30.50 -32.95 -32.23
CA LYS A 55 -31.91 -32.84 -31.82
C LYS A 55 -32.68 -31.80 -32.65
N SER A 56 -32.11 -30.61 -32.83
CA SER A 56 -32.71 -29.54 -33.64
C SER A 56 -32.89 -29.97 -35.10
N ILE A 57 -31.86 -30.57 -35.69
CA ILE A 57 -31.88 -31.09 -37.06
C ILE A 57 -32.93 -32.19 -37.20
N ALA A 58 -32.99 -33.14 -36.27
CA ALA A 58 -33.97 -34.23 -36.29
C ALA A 58 -35.40 -33.71 -36.27
N ARG A 59 -35.69 -32.70 -35.44
CA ARG A 59 -37.00 -32.05 -35.36
C ARG A 59 -37.41 -31.37 -36.67
N VAL A 60 -36.51 -30.60 -37.27
CA VAL A 60 -36.76 -29.92 -38.56
C VAL A 60 -36.90 -30.92 -39.71
N LEU A 61 -36.06 -31.96 -39.73
CA LEU A 61 -36.09 -33.00 -40.76
C LEU A 61 -37.19 -34.06 -40.55
N GLY A 62 -37.89 -34.04 -39.42
CA GLY A 62 -38.96 -35.01 -39.11
C GLY A 62 -38.44 -36.44 -38.94
N THR A 63 -37.18 -36.60 -38.52
CA THR A 63 -36.55 -37.89 -38.26
C THR A 63 -36.52 -38.15 -36.76
N SER A 64 -36.38 -39.42 -36.37
CA SER A 64 -36.40 -39.77 -34.95
C SER A 64 -35.14 -39.27 -34.24
N GLU A 65 -35.33 -38.37 -33.27
CA GLU A 65 -34.25 -37.83 -32.43
C GLU A 65 -33.43 -38.96 -31.79
N ARG A 66 -34.11 -39.98 -31.26
CA ARG A 66 -33.48 -41.15 -30.62
C ARG A 66 -32.54 -41.91 -31.57
N SER A 67 -32.94 -42.11 -32.82
CA SER A 67 -32.13 -42.84 -33.80
C SER A 67 -30.90 -42.05 -34.23
N LEU A 68 -31.06 -40.76 -34.54
CA LEU A 68 -29.94 -39.89 -34.90
C LEU A 68 -28.96 -39.68 -33.74
N LEU A 69 -29.45 -39.57 -32.50
CA LEU A 69 -28.56 -39.49 -31.34
C LEU A 69 -27.81 -40.80 -31.07
N ALA A 70 -28.41 -41.95 -31.35
CA ALA A 70 -27.72 -43.23 -31.27
C ALA A 70 -26.59 -43.33 -32.30
N LEU A 71 -26.84 -42.87 -33.54
CA LEU A 71 -25.81 -42.78 -34.58
C LEU A 71 -24.70 -41.79 -34.19
N LEU A 72 -25.04 -40.61 -33.65
CA LEU A 72 -24.06 -39.64 -33.16
C LEU A 72 -23.16 -40.22 -32.07
N ARG A 73 -23.74 -40.91 -31.08
CA ARG A 73 -22.96 -41.54 -29.98
C ARG A 73 -22.02 -42.63 -30.47
N ARG A 74 -22.39 -43.34 -31.54
CA ARG A 74 -21.57 -44.39 -32.14
C ARG A 74 -20.44 -43.81 -33.00
N ASP A 75 -20.74 -42.79 -33.80
CA ASP A 75 -19.84 -42.27 -34.83
C ASP A 75 -18.91 -41.17 -34.32
N TYR A 76 -19.26 -40.50 -33.21
CA TYR A 76 -18.42 -39.47 -32.61
C TYR A 76 -17.23 -40.07 -31.87
N PRO A 77 -15.98 -39.75 -32.25
CA PRO A 77 -14.80 -40.26 -31.55
C PRO A 77 -14.71 -39.63 -30.15
N PRO A 78 -14.37 -40.39 -29.11
CA PRO A 78 -14.19 -39.83 -27.77
C PRO A 78 -13.03 -38.81 -27.79
N LYS A 79 -13.36 -37.51 -27.62
CA LYS A 79 -12.35 -36.49 -27.37
C LYS A 79 -11.91 -36.59 -25.91
N THR A 80 -10.63 -36.87 -25.68
CA THR A 80 -10.03 -36.73 -24.34
C THR A 80 -9.89 -35.24 -24.05
N LEU A 81 -10.71 -34.70 -23.16
CA LEU A 81 -10.48 -33.36 -22.62
C LEU A 81 -9.18 -33.44 -21.81
N SER A 82 -8.17 -32.66 -22.20
CA SER A 82 -6.99 -32.46 -21.38
C SER A 82 -7.41 -31.67 -20.15
N ILE A 83 -7.81 -32.39 -19.09
CA ILE A 83 -7.94 -31.80 -17.77
C ILE A 83 -6.55 -31.32 -17.41
N ASN A 84 -6.33 -30.01 -17.38
CA ASN A 84 -5.05 -29.45 -16.96
C ASN A 84 -4.84 -29.87 -15.50
N PRO A 85 -3.90 -30.80 -15.20
CA PRO A 85 -3.73 -31.34 -13.86
C PRO A 85 -3.13 -30.29 -12.91
N LYS A 86 -2.59 -29.20 -13.45
CA LYS A 86 -2.10 -28.04 -12.70
C LYS A 86 -2.79 -26.80 -13.24
N PRO A 87 -3.94 -26.39 -12.67
CA PRO A 87 -4.45 -25.05 -12.95
C PRO A 87 -3.32 -24.05 -12.66
N ASP A 88 -3.04 -23.15 -13.61
CA ASP A 88 -2.11 -22.02 -13.44
C ASP A 88 -2.73 -20.97 -12.49
N VAL A 89 -3.15 -21.42 -11.31
CA VAL A 89 -3.50 -20.57 -10.18
C VAL A 89 -2.21 -20.19 -9.48
N GLY A 90 -1.40 -19.38 -10.17
CA GLY A 90 -0.31 -18.67 -9.52
C GLY A 90 -0.89 -17.95 -8.29
N ASN A 91 -0.21 -18.07 -7.15
CA ASN A 91 -0.64 -17.47 -5.89
C ASN A 91 -0.50 -15.94 -6.00
N LYS A 92 -1.46 -15.30 -6.68
CA LYS A 92 -1.48 -13.85 -6.83
C LYS A 92 -1.83 -13.28 -5.48
N PHE A 93 -0.98 -12.40 -4.97
CA PHE A 93 -1.27 -11.65 -3.75
C PHE A 93 -2.63 -10.95 -3.92
N VAL A 94 -3.59 -11.31 -3.08
CA VAL A 94 -4.90 -10.68 -3.06
C VAL A 94 -4.94 -9.75 -1.86
N TRP A 95 -5.06 -8.46 -2.12
CA TRP A 95 -5.20 -7.46 -1.08
C TRP A 95 -6.50 -7.72 -0.30
N SER A 96 -6.38 -8.16 0.96
CA SER A 96 -7.55 -8.46 1.79
C SER A 96 -7.96 -7.27 2.66
N PRO A 97 -9.26 -7.13 3.01
CA PRO A 97 -9.71 -6.11 3.96
C PRO A 97 -9.06 -6.19 5.34
N LYS A 98 -8.59 -7.39 5.74
CA LYS A 98 -7.84 -7.57 6.98
C LYS A 98 -6.46 -6.91 6.90
N LEU A 99 -5.83 -6.94 5.72
CA LEU A 99 -4.54 -6.31 5.51
C LEU A 99 -4.63 -4.78 5.46
N THR A 100 -5.63 -4.19 4.78
CA THR A 100 -5.86 -2.72 4.84
C THR A 100 -6.05 -2.26 6.27
N PHE A 101 -6.86 -2.98 7.05
CA PHE A 101 -7.12 -2.64 8.45
C PHE A 101 -5.84 -2.72 9.30
N ALA A 102 -5.08 -3.82 9.19
CA ALA A 102 -3.82 -3.99 9.90
C ALA A 102 -2.80 -2.90 9.53
N LEU A 103 -2.70 -2.55 8.24
CA LEU A 103 -1.82 -1.49 7.77
C LEU A 103 -2.24 -0.12 8.31
N GLY A 104 -3.55 0.18 8.30
CA GLY A 104 -4.09 1.42 8.86
C GLY A 104 -3.81 1.57 10.35
N VAL A 105 -4.06 0.52 11.14
CA VAL A 105 -3.72 0.50 12.57
C VAL A 105 -2.21 0.66 12.78
N GLY A 106 -1.39 -0.04 11.98
CA GLY A 106 0.06 0.08 12.02
C GLY A 106 0.54 1.52 11.78
N ILE A 107 -0.03 2.20 10.77
CA ILE A 107 0.29 3.61 10.48
C ILE A 107 -0.07 4.51 11.66
N ILE A 108 -1.26 4.34 12.25
CA ILE A 108 -1.68 5.14 13.41
C ILE A 108 -0.73 4.93 14.59
N VAL A 109 -0.34 3.69 14.87
CA VAL A 109 0.61 3.37 15.95
C VAL A 109 1.97 4.00 15.67
N VAL A 110 2.48 3.92 14.44
CA VAL A 110 3.76 4.54 14.05
C VAL A 110 3.71 6.06 14.20
N LEU A 111 2.62 6.71 13.78
CA LEU A 111 2.45 8.16 13.93
C LEU A 111 2.39 8.56 15.40
N LEU A 112 1.66 7.80 16.22
CA LEU A 112 1.57 8.05 17.66
C LEU A 112 2.94 7.88 18.34
N LEU A 113 3.66 6.80 18.05
CA LEU A 113 5.00 6.57 18.60
C LEU A 113 5.99 7.63 18.12
N GLY A 114 5.95 8.00 16.84
CA GLY A 114 6.78 9.07 16.28
C GLY A 114 6.52 10.41 16.97
N TYR A 115 5.25 10.75 17.19
CA TYR A 115 4.86 11.96 17.92
C TYR A 115 5.36 11.93 19.36
N LEU A 116 5.20 10.81 20.08
CA LEU A 116 5.68 10.69 21.46
C LEU A 116 7.21 10.79 21.57
N ILE A 117 7.95 10.18 20.65
CA ILE A 117 9.42 10.28 20.62
C ILE A 117 9.85 11.73 20.37
N PHE A 118 9.22 12.39 19.41
CA PHE A 118 9.48 13.80 19.12
C PHE A 118 9.18 14.69 20.35
N GLN A 119 8.02 14.50 20.98
CA GLN A 119 7.59 15.27 22.15
C GLN A 119 8.48 15.01 23.37
N TYR A 120 8.95 13.77 23.55
CA TYR A 120 9.91 13.45 24.61
C TYR A 120 11.26 14.14 24.36
N GLY A 121 11.71 14.16 23.10
CA GLY A 121 12.94 14.86 22.71
C GLY A 121 12.91 16.36 23.01
N THR A 122 11.78 17.03 22.74
CA THR A 122 11.63 18.47 23.05
C THR A 122 11.54 18.72 24.55
N PHE A 123 10.88 17.85 25.32
CA PHE A 123 10.79 17.98 26.77
C PHE A 123 12.14 17.79 27.49
N VAL A 124 12.98 16.88 26.98
CA VAL A 124 14.29 16.55 27.57
C VAL A 124 15.43 17.31 26.86
N ALA A 125 15.11 18.36 26.10
CA ALA A 125 16.13 19.21 25.50
C ALA A 125 16.84 20.06 26.59
N PRO A 126 18.15 20.34 26.42
CA PRO A 126 18.82 21.33 27.23
C PRO A 126 18.24 22.73 26.93
N PRO A 127 18.14 23.61 27.95
CA PRO A 127 17.52 24.91 27.75
C PRO A 127 18.39 25.78 26.84
N SER A 128 17.75 26.62 26.01
CA SER A 128 18.52 27.63 25.25
C SER A 128 19.21 28.58 26.23
N LEU A 129 20.45 29.00 25.98
CA LEU A 129 21.15 29.96 26.84
C LEU A 129 22.01 30.88 25.98
N SER A 130 21.71 32.17 26.06
CA SER A 130 22.49 33.24 25.44
C SER A 130 22.84 34.30 26.47
N VAL A 131 24.12 34.62 26.58
CA VAL A 131 24.61 35.69 27.46
C VAL A 131 24.87 36.92 26.60
N ILE A 132 24.15 38.01 26.90
CA ILE A 132 24.15 39.29 26.18
C ILE A 132 25.25 40.21 26.77
N GLU A 133 25.32 40.28 28.10
CA GLU A 133 26.36 41.01 28.83
C GLU A 133 26.93 40.15 29.96
N PRO A 134 28.24 40.23 30.24
CA PRO A 134 29.26 40.96 29.48
C PRO A 134 29.58 40.31 28.13
N LYS A 135 30.14 41.10 27.21
CA LYS A 135 30.68 40.59 25.93
C LYS A 135 31.96 39.79 26.18
N GLU A 136 32.30 38.90 25.25
CA GLU A 136 33.53 38.12 25.33
C GLU A 136 34.76 39.05 25.42
N GLU A 137 35.63 38.80 26.39
CA GLU A 137 36.83 39.59 26.71
C GLU A 137 36.57 41.07 27.05
N GLN A 138 35.37 41.42 27.50
CA GLN A 138 35.06 42.76 27.96
C GLN A 138 35.97 43.15 29.13
N VAL A 139 36.55 44.35 29.04
CA VAL A 139 37.30 44.98 30.13
C VAL A 139 36.31 45.53 31.14
N ILE A 140 36.52 45.20 32.41
CA ILE A 140 35.63 45.58 33.51
C ILE A 140 36.44 46.33 34.56
N THR A 141 36.09 47.59 34.76
CA THR A 141 36.73 48.49 35.72
C THR A 141 35.99 48.59 37.06
N GLU A 142 34.82 47.97 37.17
CA GLU A 142 33.98 48.01 38.37
C GLU A 142 33.90 46.63 39.04
N ARG A 143 33.85 46.60 40.37
CA ARG A 143 33.73 45.35 41.13
C ARG A 143 32.40 44.62 40.92
N LEU A 144 31.35 45.34 40.54
CA LEU A 144 30.03 44.78 40.29
C LEU A 144 29.81 44.69 38.78
N VAL A 145 29.59 43.48 38.28
CA VAL A 145 29.34 43.21 36.86
C VAL A 145 27.89 42.86 36.65
N ARG A 146 27.24 43.64 35.79
CA ARG A 146 25.94 43.28 35.27
C ARG A 146 26.07 42.12 34.28
N VAL A 147 25.49 40.98 34.65
CA VAL A 147 25.37 39.81 33.78
C VAL A 147 23.92 39.70 33.34
N SER A 148 23.69 39.75 32.03
CA SER A 148 22.36 39.63 31.46
C SER A 148 22.31 38.69 30.27
N GLY A 149 21.17 38.07 30.07
CA GLY A 149 20.98 37.11 28.99
C GLY A 149 19.56 36.59 28.91
N LYS A 150 19.37 35.62 28.03
CA LYS A 150 18.09 35.00 27.76
C LYS A 150 18.21 33.48 27.74
N THR A 151 17.25 32.82 28.37
CA THR A 151 17.08 31.37 28.38
C THR A 151 15.59 31.02 28.23
N ASP A 152 15.25 29.74 28.36
CA ASP A 152 13.85 29.30 28.38
C ASP A 152 13.20 29.73 29.71
N SER A 153 11.97 30.23 29.67
CA SER A 153 11.25 30.75 30.86
C SER A 153 11.04 29.70 31.96
N ASP A 154 11.05 28.42 31.60
CA ASP A 154 10.89 27.29 32.52
C ASP A 154 12.23 26.76 33.09
N ALA A 155 13.36 27.39 32.74
CA ALA A 155 14.68 27.01 33.23
C ALA A 155 15.00 27.63 34.60
N THR A 156 16.03 27.13 35.26
CA THR A 156 16.66 27.76 36.44
C THR A 156 18.06 28.21 36.06
N VAL A 157 18.39 29.49 36.30
CA VAL A 157 19.71 30.05 35.99
C VAL A 157 20.54 30.21 37.26
N LYS A 158 21.82 29.87 37.16
CA LYS A 158 22.84 30.14 38.16
C LYS A 158 24.02 30.86 37.52
N ILE A 159 24.49 31.93 38.15
CA ILE A 159 25.69 32.67 37.72
C ILE A 159 26.72 32.54 38.83
N ASN A 160 27.89 31.97 38.52
CA ASN A 160 28.92 31.63 39.53
C ASN A 160 28.33 30.90 40.76
N ASN A 161 27.46 29.92 40.49
CA ASN A 161 26.76 29.11 41.48
C ASN A 161 25.69 29.85 42.33
N GLN A 162 25.42 31.14 42.06
CA GLN A 162 24.35 31.91 42.69
C GLN A 162 23.06 31.86 41.84
N PRO A 163 21.89 31.50 42.41
CA PRO A 163 20.63 31.44 41.65
C PRO A 163 20.13 32.84 41.27
N VAL A 164 19.65 32.97 40.04
CA VAL A 164 19.08 34.22 39.50
C VAL A 164 17.65 33.99 39.04
N LEU A 165 16.77 34.94 39.33
CA LEU A 165 15.37 34.89 38.92
C LEU A 165 15.24 35.26 37.43
N LEU A 166 14.33 34.57 36.75
CA LEU A 166 13.93 34.86 35.38
C LEU A 166 12.64 35.68 35.37
N ASP A 167 12.49 36.53 34.36
CA ASP A 167 11.20 37.13 34.04
C ASP A 167 10.30 36.18 33.22
N SER A 168 9.09 36.61 32.89
CA SER A 168 8.13 35.82 32.10
C SER A 168 8.60 35.52 30.67
N GLU A 169 9.58 36.27 30.17
CA GLU A 169 10.15 36.10 28.83
C GLU A 169 11.45 35.27 28.83
N GLY A 170 11.91 34.84 30.01
CA GLY A 170 13.16 34.08 30.18
C GLY A 170 14.42 34.94 30.18
N ASN A 171 14.32 36.25 30.36
CA ASN A 171 15.48 37.10 30.55
C ASN A 171 15.93 37.05 32.02
N PHE A 172 17.24 37.05 32.23
CA PHE A 172 17.84 37.20 33.55
C PHE A 172 18.77 38.40 33.58
N VAL A 173 18.81 39.05 34.74
CA VAL A 173 19.74 40.13 35.05
C VAL A 173 20.19 39.94 36.49
N ALA A 174 21.50 39.92 36.72
CA ALA A 174 22.08 39.96 38.06
C ALA A 174 23.37 40.77 38.05
N GLU A 175 23.69 41.34 39.20
CA GLU A 175 24.99 41.96 39.45
C GLU A 175 25.84 41.00 40.28
N ILE A 176 27.00 40.65 39.76
CA ILE A 176 27.92 39.71 40.40
C ILE A 176 29.18 40.46 40.78
N GLU A 177 29.63 40.28 42.02
CA GLU A 177 30.90 40.82 42.48
C GLU A 177 32.07 40.01 41.89
N ILE A 178 33.04 40.70 41.28
CA ILE A 178 34.24 40.12 40.70
C ILE A 178 35.50 40.64 41.42
N PHE A 179 36.58 39.86 41.36
CA PHE A 179 37.89 40.22 41.90
C PHE A 179 38.93 40.22 40.78
N GLU A 180 40.14 40.77 41.01
CA GLU A 180 41.20 40.81 39.98
C GLU A 180 41.58 39.44 39.43
N GLY A 181 41.33 38.36 40.18
CA GLY A 181 41.53 36.98 39.74
C GLY A 181 40.37 36.36 38.95
N THR A 182 39.22 37.02 38.83
CA THR A 182 38.03 36.50 38.16
C THR A 182 38.16 36.68 36.65
N SER A 183 38.66 35.66 35.96
CA SER A 183 38.87 35.68 34.51
C SER A 183 37.66 35.16 33.71
N GLU A 184 36.73 34.46 34.35
CA GLU A 184 35.54 33.92 33.71
C GLU A 184 34.29 34.02 34.59
N ILE A 185 33.15 34.22 33.93
CA ILE A 185 31.82 34.14 34.53
C ILE A 185 31.14 32.90 33.96
N GLU A 186 30.78 31.96 34.83
CA GLU A 186 30.02 30.77 34.45
C GLU A 186 28.52 31.03 34.62
N VAL A 187 27.78 30.97 33.51
CA VAL A 187 26.32 31.01 33.49
C VAL A 187 25.82 29.61 33.16
N LYS A 188 25.06 29.02 34.10
CA LYS A 188 24.48 27.69 33.98
C LYS A 188 22.96 27.80 33.97
N ALA A 189 22.33 27.31 32.91
CA ALA A 189 20.88 27.14 32.84
C ALA A 189 20.53 25.65 32.94
N GLN A 190 19.52 25.32 33.74
CA GLN A 190 19.03 23.95 33.93
C GLN A 190 17.53 23.87 33.63
N SER A 191 17.12 22.95 32.76
CA SER A 191 15.69 22.72 32.46
C SER A 191 15.01 21.90 33.56
N ARG A 192 13.66 21.86 33.56
CA ARG A 192 12.88 21.01 34.50
C ARG A 192 13.24 19.53 34.42
N ALA A 193 13.70 19.06 33.26
CA ALA A 193 14.15 17.68 33.06
C ALA A 193 15.59 17.43 33.57
N GLY A 194 16.23 18.43 34.18
CA GLY A 194 17.58 18.35 34.74
C GLY A 194 18.71 18.48 33.71
N LYS A 195 18.42 18.83 32.45
CA LYS A 195 19.45 19.08 31.44
C LYS A 195 20.07 20.45 31.60
N GLU A 196 21.38 20.53 31.42
CA GLU A 196 22.15 21.75 31.66
C GLU A 196 22.75 22.30 30.37
N THR A 197 22.74 23.62 30.23
CA THR A 197 23.54 24.39 29.27
C THR A 197 24.45 25.32 30.06
N ILE A 198 25.75 25.24 29.78
CA ILE A 198 26.76 26.06 30.47
C ILE A 198 27.43 26.96 29.44
N VAL A 199 27.42 28.26 29.71
CA VAL A 199 28.14 29.27 28.93
C VAL A 199 29.15 29.93 29.85
N ARG A 200 30.42 29.90 29.44
CA ARG A 200 31.51 30.60 30.14
C ARG A 200 31.87 31.84 29.34
N ARG A 201 31.81 33.01 29.98
CA ARG A 201 32.23 34.28 29.40
C ARG A 201 33.54 34.72 30.02
N LYS A 202 34.57 34.87 29.20
CA LYS A 202 35.84 35.42 29.67
C LYS A 202 35.75 36.93 29.80
N ILE A 203 36.31 37.47 30.87
CA ILE A 203 36.37 38.90 31.17
C ILE A 203 37.81 39.30 31.53
N LYS A 204 38.12 40.60 31.38
CA LYS A 204 39.40 41.19 31.78
C LYS A 204 39.16 42.17 32.92
N PRO A 205 39.34 41.77 34.19
CA PRO A 205 39.20 42.68 35.31
C PRO A 205 40.37 43.68 35.34
N GLU A 206 40.07 44.98 35.31
CA GLU A 206 40.99 46.11 35.51
C GLU A 206 40.44 46.98 36.65
N LEU A 207 40.38 46.39 37.86
CA LEU A 207 39.75 46.95 39.06
C LEU A 207 40.60 47.99 39.80
#